data_AF-A0A316UFA5-F1
#
_entry.id   AF-A0A316UFA5-F1
#
_cell.length_a   1.000
_cell.length_b   1.000
_cell.length_c   1.000
_cell.angle_alpha   90.00
_cell.angle_beta   90.00
_cell.angle_gamma   90.00
#
_symmetry.space_group_name_H-M   'P 1'
#
loop_
_entity.id
_entity.type
_entity.pdbx_description
1 polymer ?
#
loop_
_entity_poly.entity_id
_entity_poly.type
_entity_poly.pdbx_seq_one_letter_code
_entity_poly.pdbx_strand_id
1 'polypeptide(L)'
;MASPAVLRSPFDVTDLSNKREVGSDPGTLWSLSSQKPGYGVKQLRDPDLESLWQSDGVQPHKINIEFARRTAVTHVSLWMNVKRDDSYTPTKISVKAGTGWHDMTEVRYREWEKQDEPYGWKHFLLSSSSPRSTRDEEDEATTTALNSQASNGATEDLKGKGAVLAPIHVWVVQIAILANQQNGKDTHIRSCLIWGPREGSGSDVRGIAGRREVESGSDEEEEDEDEEIGGGVAAVGTGLKGLHMGSAHSPWRAIR
;
A
#
# COMPACT_ATOMS: atom_id res chain seq x y z
N MET A 1 -27.50 -17.55 20.84
CA MET A 1 -26.04 -17.60 21.12
C MET A 1 -25.34 -16.97 19.92
N ALA A 2 -24.62 -15.87 20.11
CA ALA A 2 -23.80 -15.30 19.04
C ALA A 2 -22.62 -16.25 18.78
N SER A 3 -22.40 -16.64 17.51
CA SER A 3 -21.23 -17.40 17.11
C SER A 3 -19.96 -16.64 17.52
N PRO A 4 -18.92 -17.29 18.07
CA PRO A 4 -17.67 -16.61 18.39
C PRO A 4 -17.13 -15.93 17.12
N ALA A 5 -16.72 -14.67 17.25
CA ALA A 5 -16.11 -13.93 16.15
C ALA A 5 -14.82 -14.66 15.74
N VAL A 6 -14.85 -15.37 14.62
CA VAL A 6 -13.66 -15.98 14.03
C VAL A 6 -12.70 -14.84 13.73
N LEU A 7 -11.57 -14.79 14.43
CA LEU A 7 -10.52 -13.82 14.17
C LEU A 7 -9.95 -14.11 12.78
N ARG A 8 -10.38 -13.33 11.79
CA ARG A 8 -9.94 -13.46 10.40
C ARG A 8 -8.56 -12.85 10.25
N SER A 9 -7.61 -13.63 9.75
CA SER A 9 -6.23 -13.17 9.55
C SER A 9 -6.19 -12.01 8.56
N PRO A 10 -5.49 -10.89 8.86
CA PRO A 10 -5.25 -9.84 7.87
C PRO A 10 -4.31 -10.28 6.74
N PHE A 11 -3.72 -11.48 6.83
CA PHE A 11 -2.82 -12.07 5.83
C PHE A 11 -3.44 -13.19 5.01
N ASP A 12 -4.68 -13.58 5.29
CA ASP A 12 -5.44 -14.39 4.34
C ASP A 12 -5.71 -13.52 3.10
N VAL A 13 -5.00 -13.82 2.00
CA VAL A 13 -5.09 -13.08 0.73
C VAL A 13 -6.37 -13.37 -0.03
N THR A 14 -7.06 -14.46 0.30
CA THR A 14 -8.34 -14.82 -0.30
C THR A 14 -9.50 -14.10 0.37
N ASP A 15 -9.37 -13.75 1.65
CA ASP A 15 -10.33 -12.93 2.38
C ASP A 15 -10.03 -11.43 2.24
N LEU A 16 -10.71 -10.80 1.28
CA LEU A 16 -10.65 -9.34 1.07
C LEU A 16 -11.61 -8.56 1.98
N SER A 17 -12.47 -9.22 2.77
CA SER A 17 -13.53 -8.54 3.55
C SER A 17 -12.97 -7.63 4.65
N ASN A 18 -11.76 -7.92 5.13
CA ASN A 18 -11.02 -7.13 6.12
C ASN A 18 -9.94 -6.23 5.50
N LYS A 19 -9.91 -6.10 4.16
CA LYS A 19 -8.89 -5.33 3.43
C LYS A 19 -9.50 -4.25 2.56
N ARG A 20 -8.65 -3.28 2.21
CA ARG A 20 -8.96 -2.25 1.22
C ARG A 20 -7.79 -2.11 0.26
N GLU A 21 -8.10 -1.78 -1.00
CA GLU A 21 -7.10 -1.50 -2.02
C GLU A 21 -6.59 -0.07 -1.78
N VAL A 22 -5.37 0.06 -1.25
CA VAL A 22 -4.78 1.36 -0.87
C VAL A 22 -4.08 2.05 -2.03
N GLY A 23 -3.92 1.38 -3.17
CA GLY A 23 -3.31 1.91 -4.37
C GLY A 23 -4.10 3.05 -5.01
N SER A 24 -5.40 3.13 -4.70
CA SER A 24 -6.32 4.16 -5.17
C SER A 24 -6.55 5.27 -4.14
N ASP A 25 -5.88 5.23 -2.98
CA ASP A 25 -6.00 6.27 -1.96
C ASP A 25 -5.54 7.64 -2.54
N PRO A 26 -6.21 8.76 -2.21
CA PRO A 26 -5.85 10.08 -2.71
C PRO A 26 -4.38 10.44 -2.43
N GLY A 27 -3.69 10.94 -3.47
CA GLY A 27 -2.27 11.30 -3.39
C GLY A 27 -1.31 10.12 -3.54
N THR A 28 -1.80 8.90 -3.77
CA THR A 28 -0.94 7.77 -4.14
C THR A 28 -0.44 7.95 -5.58
N LEU A 29 0.87 7.95 -5.75
CA LEU A 29 1.55 8.10 -7.03
C LEU A 29 2.09 6.76 -7.50
N TRP A 30 1.85 6.46 -8.78
CA TRP A 30 2.35 5.29 -9.47
C TRP A 30 3.29 5.72 -10.58
N SER A 31 4.47 5.12 -10.64
CA SER A 31 5.40 5.31 -11.76
C SER A 31 6.02 3.99 -12.20
N LEU A 32 6.48 3.97 -13.46
CA LEU A 32 7.09 2.81 -14.08
C LEU A 32 8.49 3.19 -14.54
N SER A 33 9.44 2.25 -14.50
CA SER A 33 10.78 2.49 -15.05
C SER A 33 10.75 2.83 -16.54
N SER A 34 9.85 2.19 -17.28
CA SER A 34 9.63 2.39 -18.71
C SER A 34 8.24 1.87 -19.09
N GLN A 35 7.74 2.30 -20.24
CA GLN A 35 6.47 1.82 -20.79
C GLN A 35 6.45 1.99 -22.30
N LYS A 36 5.80 1.07 -23.01
CA LYS A 36 5.37 1.33 -24.38
C LYS A 36 4.22 2.34 -24.40
N PRO A 37 4.11 3.18 -25.45
CA PRO A 37 2.96 4.06 -25.61
C PRO A 37 1.63 3.29 -25.55
N GLY A 38 0.74 3.69 -24.66
CA GLY A 38 -0.57 3.05 -24.48
C GLY A 38 -0.59 1.81 -23.58
N TYR A 39 0.54 1.41 -23.01
CA TYR A 39 0.65 0.24 -22.11
C TYR A 39 1.33 0.64 -20.80
N GLY A 40 0.77 1.63 -20.11
CA GLY A 40 1.37 2.29 -18.96
C GLY A 40 0.67 2.04 -17.63
N VAL A 41 0.86 2.97 -16.68
CA VAL A 41 0.23 2.92 -15.35
C VAL A 41 -1.29 2.77 -15.45
N LYS A 42 -1.92 3.45 -16.41
CA LYS A 42 -3.37 3.37 -16.62
C LYS A 42 -3.82 1.93 -16.85
N GLN A 43 -3.14 1.20 -17.74
CA GLN A 43 -3.44 -0.19 -18.04
C GLN A 43 -3.06 -1.12 -16.89
N LEU A 44 -1.93 -0.89 -16.23
CA LEU A 44 -1.53 -1.68 -15.04
C LEU A 44 -2.58 -1.67 -13.92
N ARG A 45 -3.34 -0.59 -13.82
CA ARG A 45 -4.31 -0.31 -12.76
C ARG A 45 -5.75 -0.47 -13.22
N ASP A 46 -5.97 -0.85 -14.48
CA ASP A 46 -7.30 -1.07 -15.02
C ASP A 46 -7.91 -2.33 -14.38
N PRO A 47 -9.20 -2.35 -14.03
CA PRO A 47 -9.89 -3.58 -13.63
C PRO A 47 -9.94 -4.64 -14.75
N ASP A 48 -9.81 -4.25 -16.03
CA ASP A 48 -9.77 -5.18 -17.14
C ASP A 48 -8.43 -5.91 -17.25
N LEU A 49 -8.46 -7.23 -16.99
CA LEU A 49 -7.29 -8.12 -17.04
C LEU A 49 -6.79 -8.39 -18.47
N GLU A 50 -7.53 -7.95 -19.49
CA GLU A 50 -7.08 -7.95 -20.88
C GLU A 50 -6.07 -6.83 -21.16
N SER A 51 -6.16 -5.72 -20.42
CA SER A 51 -5.20 -4.62 -20.46
C SER A 51 -3.90 -5.00 -19.74
N LEU A 52 -2.80 -4.30 -20.07
CA LEU A 52 -1.49 -4.56 -19.47
C LEU A 52 -0.55 -3.37 -19.51
N TRP A 53 0.36 -3.32 -18.54
CA TRP A 53 1.62 -2.61 -18.68
C TRP A 53 2.60 -3.46 -19.48
N GLN A 54 3.26 -2.82 -20.45
CA GLN A 54 4.39 -3.37 -21.16
C GLN A 54 5.61 -2.46 -20.97
N SER A 55 6.68 -3.01 -20.39
CA SER A 55 7.94 -2.26 -20.29
C SER A 55 8.58 -2.01 -21.66
N ASP A 56 9.46 -1.02 -21.72
CA ASP A 56 10.29 -0.76 -22.91
C ASP A 56 11.63 -0.17 -22.48
N GLY A 57 12.51 -1.00 -21.91
CA GLY A 57 13.75 -0.52 -21.30
C GLY A 57 14.71 -1.62 -20.90
N VAL A 58 15.68 -1.27 -20.05
CA VAL A 58 16.63 -2.22 -19.49
C VAL A 58 16.12 -2.78 -18.17
N GLN A 59 16.37 -4.06 -17.94
CA GLN A 59 16.11 -4.68 -16.64
C GLN A 59 17.01 -4.06 -15.54
N PRO A 60 16.57 -4.05 -14.27
CA PRO A 60 15.25 -4.51 -13.80
C PRO A 60 14.13 -3.50 -14.12
N HIS A 61 12.97 -4.00 -14.54
CA HIS A 61 11.77 -3.19 -14.76
C HIS A 61 11.07 -2.94 -13.42
N LYS A 62 10.57 -1.73 -13.19
CA LYS A 62 10.10 -1.32 -11.85
C LYS A 62 8.70 -0.75 -11.91
N ILE A 63 7.88 -1.16 -10.94
CA ILE A 63 6.65 -0.49 -10.53
C ILE A 63 6.94 0.19 -9.19
N ASN A 64 6.71 1.49 -9.15
CA ASN A 64 6.96 2.35 -7.99
C ASN A 64 5.62 2.87 -7.48
N ILE A 65 5.40 2.76 -6.18
CA ILE A 65 4.20 3.24 -5.49
C ILE A 65 4.68 4.16 -4.36
N GLU A 66 4.23 5.41 -4.38
CA GLU A 66 4.52 6.41 -3.35
C GLU A 66 3.21 6.90 -2.74
N PHE A 67 3.08 6.80 -1.43
CA PHE A 67 1.89 7.20 -0.69
C PHE A 67 2.06 8.61 -0.13
N ALA A 68 1.02 9.44 -0.22
CA ALA A 68 1.03 10.79 0.38
C ALA A 68 0.99 10.79 1.92
N ARG A 69 0.73 9.63 2.53
CA ARG A 69 0.73 9.42 3.98
C ARG A 69 1.34 8.07 4.32
N ARG A 70 1.82 7.94 5.55
CA ARG A 70 2.25 6.65 6.10
C ARG A 70 1.11 5.64 6.01
N THR A 71 1.27 4.63 5.16
CA THR A 71 0.20 3.68 4.81
C THR A 71 0.54 2.29 5.30
N ALA A 72 -0.41 1.64 5.97
CA ALA A 72 -0.30 0.25 6.39
C ALA A 72 -0.60 -0.67 5.19
N VAL A 73 0.32 -1.58 4.88
CA VAL A 73 0.23 -2.50 3.74
C VAL A 73 0.41 -3.94 4.23
N THR A 74 -0.43 -4.83 3.74
CA THR A 74 -0.42 -6.27 4.03
C THR A 74 0.22 -7.08 2.93
N HIS A 75 -0.10 -6.78 1.67
CA HIS A 75 0.42 -7.50 0.52
C HIS A 75 0.24 -6.73 -0.79
N VAL A 76 1.03 -7.09 -1.79
CA VAL A 76 0.87 -6.71 -3.20
C VAL A 76 0.31 -7.91 -3.96
N SER A 77 -0.57 -7.68 -4.92
CA SER A 77 -1.12 -8.72 -5.81
C SER A 77 -0.85 -8.37 -7.26
N LEU A 78 -0.26 -9.30 -8.01
CA LEU A 78 0.00 -9.16 -9.43
C LEU A 78 -0.81 -10.19 -10.22
N TRP A 79 -1.47 -9.78 -11.29
CA TRP A 79 -2.07 -10.72 -12.26
C TRP A 79 -1.11 -10.98 -13.41
N MET A 80 -0.79 -12.25 -13.64
CA MET A 80 0.12 -12.72 -14.70
C MET A 80 -0.48 -13.90 -15.45
N ASN A 81 -0.13 -14.05 -16.73
CA ASN A 81 -0.63 -15.14 -17.55
C ASN A 81 0.43 -15.66 -18.51
N VAL A 82 1.23 -16.64 -18.05
CA VAL A 82 2.30 -17.25 -18.85
C VAL A 82 1.83 -17.77 -20.22
N LYS A 83 0.62 -18.33 -20.30
CA LYS A 83 0.09 -18.91 -21.54
C LYS A 83 -0.15 -17.86 -22.63
N ARG A 84 -0.34 -16.60 -22.24
CA ARG A 84 -0.61 -15.50 -23.15
C ARG A 84 0.60 -14.59 -23.35
N ASP A 85 1.40 -14.41 -22.30
CA ASP A 85 2.49 -13.46 -22.27
C ASP A 85 3.86 -14.11 -22.56
N ASP A 86 3.97 -15.44 -22.50
CA ASP A 86 5.16 -16.20 -22.90
C ASP A 86 6.46 -15.60 -22.30
N SER A 87 7.43 -15.19 -23.13
CA SER A 87 8.69 -14.58 -22.69
C SER A 87 8.55 -13.23 -21.95
N TYR A 88 7.39 -12.56 -22.01
CA TYR A 88 7.14 -11.33 -21.25
C TYR A 88 6.74 -11.58 -19.80
N THR A 89 6.60 -12.84 -19.39
CA THR A 89 6.12 -13.20 -18.05
C THR A 89 7.26 -13.14 -17.03
N PRO A 90 7.13 -12.40 -15.92
CA PRO A 90 8.12 -12.39 -14.85
C PRO A 90 8.43 -13.78 -14.27
N THR A 91 9.69 -14.03 -13.95
CA THR A 91 10.16 -15.22 -13.22
C THR A 91 10.86 -14.87 -11.91
N LYS A 92 11.42 -13.67 -11.78
CA LYS A 92 12.08 -13.18 -10.56
C LYS A 92 11.55 -11.81 -10.19
N ILE A 93 10.96 -11.69 -9.01
CA ILE A 93 10.41 -10.42 -8.51
C ILE A 93 10.94 -10.15 -7.10
N SER A 94 11.48 -8.94 -6.92
CA SER A 94 11.86 -8.38 -5.62
C SER A 94 10.92 -7.24 -5.26
N VAL A 95 10.38 -7.24 -4.05
CA VAL A 95 9.58 -6.15 -3.49
C VAL A 95 10.39 -5.48 -2.39
N LYS A 96 10.65 -4.19 -2.58
CA LYS A 96 11.30 -3.33 -1.59
C LYS A 96 10.30 -2.33 -1.03
N ALA A 97 10.48 -1.95 0.23
CA ALA A 97 9.65 -0.92 0.85
C ALA A 97 10.43 -0.14 1.91
N GLY A 98 10.02 1.10 2.16
CA GLY A 98 10.74 2.01 3.07
C GLY A 98 9.90 3.22 3.49
N THR A 99 10.54 4.09 4.27
CA THR A 99 9.99 5.42 4.62
C THR A 99 10.40 6.50 3.61
N GLY A 100 11.35 6.18 2.73
CA GLY A 100 11.71 6.97 1.55
C GLY A 100 12.53 6.14 0.57
N TRP A 101 12.90 6.74 -0.57
CA TRP A 101 13.63 6.02 -1.62
C TRP A 101 15.03 5.53 -1.20
N HIS A 102 15.65 6.21 -0.23
CA HIS A 102 17.03 5.95 0.22
C HIS A 102 17.14 4.87 1.30
N ASP A 103 16.04 4.50 1.96
CA ASP A 103 16.02 3.53 3.07
C ASP A 103 15.23 2.25 2.74
N MET A 104 14.82 2.09 1.48
CA MET A 104 14.08 0.92 1.06
C MET A 104 14.88 -0.36 1.30
N THR A 105 14.26 -1.34 1.95
CA THR A 105 14.81 -2.67 2.16
C THR A 105 14.00 -3.70 1.38
N GLU A 106 14.64 -4.79 0.96
CA GLU A 106 13.91 -5.92 0.37
C GLU A 106 13.07 -6.59 1.45
N VAL A 107 11.75 -6.55 1.25
CA VAL A 107 10.76 -7.10 2.19
C VAL A 107 10.19 -8.42 1.67
N ARG A 108 10.29 -8.68 0.36
CA ARG A 108 9.90 -9.96 -0.24
C ARG A 108 10.69 -10.22 -1.51
N TYR A 109 11.04 -11.48 -1.73
CA TYR A 109 11.56 -11.99 -3.00
C TYR A 109 10.74 -13.21 -3.39
N ARG A 110 10.47 -13.40 -4.68
CA ARG A 110 9.88 -14.62 -5.21
C ARG A 110 10.51 -14.95 -6.55
N GLU A 111 10.81 -16.23 -6.73
CA GLU A 111 11.25 -16.81 -7.99
C GLU A 111 10.34 -17.99 -8.32
N TRP A 112 10.02 -18.17 -9.60
CA TRP A 112 9.24 -19.31 -10.06
C TRP A 112 10.11 -20.26 -10.87
N GLU A 113 10.02 -21.54 -10.57
CA GLU A 113 10.57 -22.60 -11.41
C GLU A 113 9.63 -22.94 -12.57
N LYS A 114 10.13 -23.65 -13.60
CA LYS A 114 9.35 -24.01 -14.79
C LYS A 114 8.12 -24.87 -14.51
N GLN A 115 8.05 -25.54 -13.36
CA GLN A 115 6.94 -26.39 -12.97
C GLN A 115 5.84 -25.61 -12.22
N ASP A 116 6.14 -24.40 -11.73
CA ASP A 116 5.20 -23.48 -11.08
C ASP A 116 5.11 -22.17 -11.89
N GLU A 117 4.83 -22.29 -13.19
CA GLU A 117 4.74 -21.09 -14.03
C GLU A 117 3.60 -20.17 -13.54
N PRO A 118 3.85 -18.86 -13.46
CA PRO A 118 2.87 -17.96 -12.91
C PRO A 118 1.65 -17.79 -13.82
N TYR A 119 0.50 -18.24 -13.31
CA TYR A 119 -0.81 -18.01 -13.86
C TYR A 119 -1.76 -17.51 -12.76
N GLY A 120 -2.52 -16.45 -13.07
CA GLY A 120 -3.50 -15.84 -12.18
C GLY A 120 -2.89 -14.82 -11.21
N TRP A 121 -3.56 -14.63 -10.07
CA TRP A 121 -3.10 -13.73 -9.02
C TRP A 121 -1.92 -14.35 -8.26
N LYS A 122 -0.83 -13.61 -8.14
CA LYS A 122 0.30 -13.94 -7.27
C LYS A 122 0.44 -12.86 -6.21
N HIS A 123 0.41 -13.29 -4.96
CA HIS A 123 0.40 -12.42 -3.80
C HIS A 123 1.77 -12.38 -3.12
N PHE A 124 2.20 -11.19 -2.73
CA PHE A 124 3.46 -10.93 -2.03
C PHE A 124 3.13 -10.41 -0.64
N LEU A 125 3.15 -11.29 0.37
CA LEU A 125 2.90 -10.89 1.75
C LEU A 125 4.01 -9.98 2.26
N LEU A 126 3.61 -8.85 2.84
CA LEU A 126 4.49 -7.81 3.36
C LEU A 126 4.28 -7.72 4.88
N SER A 127 5.14 -8.40 5.64
CA SER A 127 5.09 -8.43 7.11
C SER A 127 6.39 -7.91 7.71
N SER A 128 6.28 -7.24 8.86
CA SER A 128 7.43 -6.76 9.64
C SER A 128 8.23 -7.89 10.30
N SER A 129 7.64 -9.08 10.45
CA SER A 129 8.35 -10.27 10.93
C SER A 129 9.17 -10.85 9.78
N SER A 130 10.40 -10.39 9.62
CA SER A 130 11.35 -10.97 8.66
C SER A 130 11.53 -12.47 8.94
N PRO A 131 11.17 -13.40 8.02
CA PRO A 131 12.00 -14.56 7.86
C PRO A 131 13.27 -14.04 7.17
N ARG A 132 14.35 -13.88 7.93
CA ARG A 132 15.67 -13.75 7.30
C ARG A 132 15.87 -15.00 6.45
N SER A 133 15.91 -14.83 5.13
CA SER A 133 16.43 -15.81 4.17
C SER A 133 16.05 -17.27 4.47
N THR A 134 14.90 -17.72 3.98
CA THR A 134 14.81 -19.08 3.43
C THR A 134 14.36 -18.94 1.99
N ARG A 135 15.26 -19.33 1.08
CA ARG A 135 14.88 -19.68 -0.30
C ARG A 135 13.87 -20.82 -0.17
N ASP A 136 12.65 -20.54 -0.59
CA ASP A 136 11.58 -21.48 -0.94
C ASP A 136 11.28 -22.61 0.06
N GLU A 137 10.44 -22.33 1.05
CA GLU A 137 9.44 -23.28 1.54
C GLU A 137 8.21 -22.46 1.93
N GLU A 138 7.14 -22.48 1.10
CA GLU A 138 5.72 -22.26 1.44
C GLU A 138 4.95 -21.72 0.23
N ASP A 139 4.09 -22.56 -0.38
CA ASP A 139 2.75 -22.17 -0.88
C ASP A 139 1.85 -23.42 -1.18
N GLU A 140 2.03 -24.53 -0.45
CA GLU A 140 1.02 -25.61 -0.35
C GLU A 140 0.72 -25.97 1.12
N ALA A 141 0.60 -24.96 1.99
CA ALA A 141 0.14 -25.17 3.37
C ALA A 141 -0.46 -23.90 3.96
N THR A 142 -1.63 -23.46 3.50
CA THR A 142 -2.53 -22.68 4.36
C THR A 142 -4.00 -23.02 4.10
N THR A 143 -4.30 -24.32 4.04
CA THR A 143 -5.68 -24.85 4.11
C THR A 143 -5.80 -26.00 5.11
N THR A 144 -5.04 -26.00 6.22
CA THR A 144 -5.27 -26.98 7.32
C THR A 144 -4.70 -26.50 8.66
N ALA A 145 -5.16 -25.36 9.16
CA ALA A 145 -4.98 -25.05 10.57
C ALA A 145 -6.29 -24.45 11.07
N LEU A 146 -7.09 -25.29 11.71
CA LEU A 146 -8.18 -25.02 12.67
C LEU A 146 -9.23 -26.14 12.62
N ASN A 147 -8.82 -27.38 12.90
CA ASN A 147 -9.74 -28.33 13.53
C ASN A 147 -8.95 -29.39 14.32
N SER A 148 -8.64 -29.11 15.57
CA SER A 148 -8.30 -30.14 16.55
C SER A 148 -9.25 -30.00 17.74
N GLN A 149 -10.18 -30.94 17.80
CA GLN A 149 -11.07 -31.16 18.94
C GLN A 149 -10.27 -31.44 20.21
N ALA A 150 -10.91 -31.05 21.32
CA ALA A 150 -10.43 -31.14 22.68
C ALA A 150 -9.84 -32.51 23.08
N SER A 151 -8.71 -32.47 23.77
CA SER A 151 -8.33 -33.48 24.76
C SER A 151 -7.54 -32.83 25.90
N ASN A 152 -7.98 -33.09 27.13
CA ASN A 152 -7.38 -32.65 28.39
C ASN A 152 -5.98 -33.25 28.61
N GLY A 153 -5.09 -32.51 29.28
CA GLY A 153 -3.84 -33.06 29.83
C GLY A 153 -2.76 -32.01 30.05
N ALA A 154 -2.11 -32.05 31.20
CA ALA A 154 -1.30 -31.00 31.81
C ALA A 154 0.08 -30.71 31.15
N THR A 155 0.50 -29.45 31.33
CA THR A 155 1.87 -28.91 31.46
C THR A 155 3.01 -29.54 30.64
N GLU A 156 3.57 -28.76 29.70
CA GLU A 156 5.00 -28.41 29.70
C GLU A 156 5.21 -27.13 28.86
N ASP A 157 6.12 -26.30 29.36
CA ASP A 157 6.36 -24.91 29.01
C ASP A 157 7.09 -24.73 27.66
N LEU A 158 6.90 -23.52 27.09
CA LEU A 158 7.57 -22.96 25.90
C LEU A 158 7.07 -23.45 24.52
N LYS A 159 5.77 -23.30 24.27
CA LYS A 159 5.22 -23.23 22.91
C LYS A 159 5.62 -21.88 22.28
N GLY A 160 6.44 -21.93 21.23
CA GLY A 160 6.94 -20.77 20.51
C GLY A 160 5.86 -19.74 20.20
N LYS A 161 6.13 -18.47 20.50
CA LYS A 161 5.30 -17.34 20.10
C LYS A 161 5.20 -17.36 18.58
N GLY A 162 4.11 -17.91 18.02
CA GLY A 162 3.78 -17.73 16.61
C GLY A 162 3.79 -16.23 16.34
N ALA A 163 4.75 -15.76 15.54
CA ALA A 163 4.85 -14.35 15.24
C ALA A 163 3.57 -13.94 14.54
N VAL A 164 2.78 -13.08 15.20
CA VAL A 164 1.60 -12.49 14.58
C VAL A 164 2.10 -11.63 13.43
N LEU A 165 1.85 -12.06 12.19
CA LEU A 165 2.15 -11.26 11.02
C LEU A 165 1.47 -9.90 11.19
N ALA A 166 2.21 -8.82 10.93
CA ALA A 166 1.73 -7.45 11.14
C ALA A 166 1.99 -6.61 9.88
N PRO A 167 1.01 -5.77 9.45
CA PRO A 167 1.18 -4.93 8.26
C PRO A 167 2.41 -4.02 8.39
N ILE A 168 3.20 -3.92 7.32
CA ILE A 168 4.28 -2.94 7.27
C ILE A 168 3.70 -1.54 7.05
N HIS A 169 4.34 -0.53 7.63
CA HIS A 169 3.92 0.87 7.46
C HIS A 169 4.95 1.61 6.63
N VAL A 170 4.56 2.04 5.44
CA VAL A 170 5.47 2.48 4.39
C VAL A 170 5.01 3.79 3.78
N TRP A 171 5.95 4.48 3.15
CA TRP A 171 5.68 5.62 2.26
C TRP A 171 5.97 5.25 0.82
N VAL A 172 6.93 4.35 0.59
CA VAL A 172 7.30 3.89 -0.75
C VAL A 172 7.34 2.37 -0.82
N VAL A 173 6.92 1.83 -1.97
CA VAL A 173 7.05 0.43 -2.36
C VAL A 173 7.60 0.39 -3.79
N GLN A 174 8.59 -0.46 -4.02
CA GLN A 174 9.14 -0.74 -5.35
C GLN A 174 9.07 -2.23 -5.64
N ILE A 175 8.39 -2.60 -6.72
CA ILE A 175 8.33 -3.95 -7.24
C ILE A 175 9.28 -4.00 -8.44
N ALA A 176 10.37 -4.75 -8.31
CA ALA A 176 11.39 -4.91 -9.34
C ALA A 176 11.27 -6.28 -9.99
N ILE A 177 11.02 -6.29 -11.30
CA ILE A 177 11.02 -7.47 -12.14
C ILE A 177 12.45 -7.66 -12.64
N LEU A 178 13.09 -8.70 -12.10
CA LEU A 178 14.53 -8.96 -12.25
C LEU A 178 14.83 -9.89 -13.43
N ALA A 179 13.89 -10.75 -13.80
CA ALA A 179 14.00 -11.66 -14.94
C ALA A 179 12.62 -12.09 -15.42
N ASN A 180 12.55 -12.51 -16.68
CA ASN A 180 11.37 -13.03 -17.33
C ASN A 180 11.60 -14.45 -17.88
N GLN A 181 10.52 -15.12 -18.27
CA GLN A 181 10.54 -16.40 -18.95
C GLN A 181 11.39 -16.31 -20.22
N GLN A 182 12.11 -17.40 -20.53
CA GLN A 182 12.95 -17.51 -21.72
C GLN A 182 13.93 -16.33 -21.91
N ASN A 183 14.32 -15.67 -20.82
CA ASN A 183 15.16 -14.48 -20.83
C ASN A 183 14.59 -13.32 -21.67
N GLY A 184 13.26 -13.18 -21.68
CA GLY A 184 12.59 -12.10 -22.38
C GLY A 184 13.03 -10.72 -21.89
N LYS A 185 13.16 -9.78 -22.83
CA LYS A 185 13.69 -8.44 -22.58
C LYS A 185 12.70 -7.57 -21.79
N ASP A 186 11.45 -7.53 -22.24
CA ASP A 186 10.39 -6.69 -21.70
C ASP A 186 9.38 -7.53 -20.91
N THR A 187 8.55 -6.87 -20.10
CA THR A 187 7.63 -7.50 -19.15
C THR A 187 6.18 -7.12 -19.44
N HIS A 188 5.26 -8.07 -19.27
CA HIS A 188 3.83 -7.81 -19.16
C HIS A 188 3.35 -8.01 -17.72
N ILE A 189 2.68 -7.00 -17.16
CA ILE A 189 1.86 -7.15 -15.95
C ILE A 189 0.48 -6.62 -16.27
N ARG A 190 -0.54 -7.44 -16.05
CA ARG A 190 -1.92 -7.15 -16.43
C ARG A 190 -2.68 -6.38 -15.36
N SER A 191 -2.37 -6.65 -14.10
CA SER A 191 -2.91 -5.88 -12.99
C SER A 191 -1.93 -5.89 -11.82
N CYS A 192 -1.81 -4.76 -11.13
CA CYS A 192 -1.09 -4.64 -9.87
C CYS A 192 -1.96 -3.94 -8.84
N LEU A 193 -2.27 -4.62 -7.74
CA LEU A 193 -3.04 -4.10 -6.62
C LEU A 193 -2.18 -4.11 -5.35
N ILE A 194 -2.41 -3.14 -4.47
CA ILE A 194 -1.74 -3.08 -3.16
C ILE A 194 -2.79 -2.93 -2.06
N TRP A 195 -2.69 -3.79 -1.05
CA TRP A 195 -3.76 -3.97 -0.06
C TRP A 195 -3.29 -3.58 1.33
N GLY A 196 -4.14 -2.84 2.04
CA GLY A 196 -3.98 -2.51 3.45
C GLY A 196 -5.16 -3.04 4.28
N PRO A 197 -5.03 -3.03 5.63
CA PRO A 197 -6.16 -3.33 6.50
C PRO A 197 -7.29 -2.31 6.29
N ARG A 198 -8.55 -2.70 6.52
CA ARG A 198 -9.68 -1.75 6.54
C ARG A 198 -9.57 -0.80 7.73
N GLU A 199 -10.01 0.44 7.55
CA GLU A 199 -10.14 1.36 8.68
C GLU A 199 -11.09 0.75 9.72
N GLY A 200 -10.70 0.75 11.00
CA GLY A 200 -11.48 0.13 12.08
C GLY A 200 -11.31 -1.39 12.24
N SER A 201 -10.54 -2.08 11.39
CA SER A 201 -10.34 -3.53 11.50
C SER A 201 -9.31 -3.93 12.56
N GLY A 202 -9.39 -3.43 13.80
CA GLY A 202 -8.74 -3.96 15.01
C GLY A 202 -7.21 -4.25 15.01
N SER A 203 -6.49 -4.00 13.92
CA SER A 203 -5.07 -4.31 13.76
C SER A 203 -4.17 -3.15 14.18
N ASP A 204 -4.75 -2.06 14.67
CA ASP A 204 -4.02 -0.95 15.26
C ASP A 204 -3.64 -1.29 16.72
N VAL A 205 -2.68 -2.19 16.86
CA VAL A 205 -2.13 -2.62 18.16
C VAL A 205 -1.41 -1.48 18.89
N ARG A 206 -1.31 -0.28 18.30
CA ARG A 206 -0.66 0.89 18.90
C ARG A 206 -1.59 1.75 19.78
N GLY A 207 -2.89 1.46 19.83
CA GLY A 207 -3.87 2.27 20.58
C GLY A 207 -4.00 1.98 22.08
N ILE A 208 -3.38 0.91 22.61
CA ILE A 208 -3.60 0.47 24.01
C ILE A 208 -2.57 1.08 24.98
N ALA A 209 -1.41 1.55 24.50
CA ALA A 209 -0.37 2.15 25.32
C ALA A 209 -0.35 3.68 25.15
N GLY A 210 -1.30 4.39 25.76
CA GLY A 210 -1.26 5.86 25.71
C GLY A 210 -2.44 6.65 26.25
N ARG A 211 -3.45 6.02 26.86
CA ARG A 211 -4.50 6.76 27.56
C ARG A 211 -4.04 7.01 28.99
N ARG A 212 -3.25 8.07 29.19
CA ARG A 212 -2.98 8.63 30.52
C ARG A 212 -4.30 9.21 31.01
N GLU A 213 -4.81 8.71 32.13
CA GLU A 213 -5.89 9.33 32.89
C GLU A 213 -5.51 10.78 33.15
N VAL A 214 -6.36 11.72 32.73
CA VAL A 214 -6.30 13.10 33.18
C VAL A 214 -7.31 13.16 34.32
N GLU A 215 -6.80 13.17 35.55
CA GLU A 215 -7.57 13.53 36.73
C GLU A 215 -8.14 14.94 36.55
N SER A 216 -9.45 15.06 36.77
CA SER A 216 -10.17 16.32 36.81
C SER A 216 -9.78 17.10 38.07
N GLY A 217 -8.91 18.09 37.91
CA GLY A 217 -8.71 19.15 38.89
C GLY A 217 -9.80 20.21 38.74
N SER A 218 -10.47 20.52 39.85
CA SER A 218 -11.44 21.61 40.00
C SER A 218 -10.71 22.95 40.08
N ASP A 219 -10.95 23.84 39.11
CA ASP A 219 -10.52 25.23 39.18
C ASP A 219 -11.62 26.07 39.85
N GLU A 220 -11.25 26.70 40.98
CA GLU A 220 -12.03 27.68 41.71
C GLU A 220 -11.94 29.05 41.01
N GLU A 221 -13.06 29.78 41.05
CA GLU A 221 -13.26 31.13 40.55
C GLU A 221 -12.51 32.14 41.44
N GLU A 222 -11.75 33.06 40.84
CA GLU A 222 -11.48 34.37 41.45
C GLU A 222 -11.74 35.48 40.40
N GLU A 223 -12.69 36.34 40.77
CA GLU A 223 -13.02 37.62 40.17
C GLU A 223 -11.93 38.64 40.56
N ASP A 224 -11.55 39.53 39.64
CA ASP A 224 -11.07 40.86 40.00
C ASP A 224 -11.43 41.84 38.88
N GLU A 225 -12.07 42.94 39.30
CA GLU A 225 -12.64 44.02 38.50
C GLU A 225 -11.60 45.13 38.15
N ASP A 226 -12.00 45.98 37.19
CA ASP A 226 -11.58 47.36 36.89
C ASP A 226 -10.19 47.61 36.26
N GLU A 227 -9.96 48.53 35.31
CA GLU A 227 -10.58 49.84 35.07
C GLU A 227 -10.30 50.34 33.62
N GLU A 228 -11.21 51.17 33.09
CA GLU A 228 -11.25 51.78 31.74
C GLU A 228 -10.75 53.23 31.75
N ILE A 229 -9.89 53.68 30.82
CA ILE A 229 -9.82 55.04 30.17
C ILE A 229 -8.89 54.92 28.93
N GLY A 230 -9.08 55.42 27.70
CA GLY A 230 -10.10 56.25 27.04
C GLY A 230 -9.50 56.91 25.76
N GLY A 231 -10.35 57.17 24.75
CA GLY A 231 -10.18 58.17 23.65
C GLY A 231 -9.33 57.76 22.43
N GLY A 232 -9.86 57.58 21.20
CA GLY A 232 -10.45 58.58 20.29
C GLY A 232 -9.38 58.98 19.23
N VAL A 233 -9.57 59.11 17.91
CA VAL A 233 -10.70 59.51 17.04
C VAL A 233 -10.31 59.33 15.54
N ALA A 234 -11.33 59.14 14.68
CA ALA A 234 -11.54 59.66 13.30
C ALA A 234 -10.53 59.35 12.16
N ALA A 235 -10.84 59.33 10.85
CA ALA A 235 -12.05 59.28 10.02
C ALA A 235 -11.60 59.27 8.53
N VAL A 236 -12.36 58.56 7.66
CA VAL A 236 -12.80 58.91 6.29
C VAL A 236 -11.81 59.23 5.14
N GLY A 237 -12.07 58.62 3.97
CA GLY A 237 -11.76 59.17 2.63
C GLY A 237 -11.57 58.08 1.54
N THR A 238 -12.61 57.60 0.85
CA THR A 238 -13.18 58.03 -0.46
C THR A 238 -12.28 57.98 -1.70
N GLY A 239 -12.75 57.25 -2.73
CA GLY A 239 -12.52 57.48 -4.17
C GLY A 239 -11.41 56.61 -4.80
N LEU A 240 -11.41 56.25 -6.09
CA LEU A 240 -12.32 56.38 -7.24
C LEU A 240 -11.67 55.58 -8.40
N LYS A 241 -12.48 54.88 -9.19
CA LYS A 241 -12.43 54.62 -10.67
C LYS A 241 -11.10 54.34 -11.42
N GLY A 242 -11.17 53.35 -12.31
CA GLY A 242 -10.43 53.29 -13.59
C GLY A 242 -10.24 51.84 -14.07
N LEU A 243 -11.15 51.24 -14.84
CA LEU A 243 -11.07 51.13 -16.32
C LEU A 243 -9.64 50.96 -16.84
N HIS A 244 -9.32 49.79 -17.43
CA HIS A 244 -8.70 49.69 -18.77
C HIS A 244 -8.88 48.27 -19.34
N MET A 245 -9.31 48.24 -20.60
CA MET A 245 -9.41 47.08 -21.48
C MET A 245 -8.01 46.64 -21.94
N GLY A 246 -7.86 45.35 -22.25
CA GLY A 246 -6.66 44.81 -22.90
C GLY A 246 -6.89 43.41 -23.44
N SER A 247 -7.33 43.34 -24.70
CA SER A 247 -7.56 42.13 -25.50
C SER A 247 -6.26 41.57 -26.09
N ALA A 248 -6.12 40.24 -26.13
CA ALA A 248 -5.42 39.42 -27.15
C ALA A 248 -5.64 37.93 -26.76
N HIS A 249 -6.46 37.09 -27.43
CA HIS A 249 -6.26 36.45 -28.75
C HIS A 249 -4.77 36.20 -29.07
N SER A 250 -4.27 34.98 -29.25
CA SER A 250 -4.78 33.91 -30.11
C SER A 250 -4.04 32.57 -29.90
N PRO A 251 -4.54 31.47 -30.50
CA PRO A 251 -4.19 30.08 -30.19
C PRO A 251 -3.09 29.52 -31.09
N TRP A 252 -2.35 28.52 -30.59
CA TRP A 252 -1.53 27.66 -31.43
C TRP A 252 -2.28 26.36 -31.73
N ARG A 253 -2.59 26.21 -33.03
CA ARG A 253 -3.11 25.01 -33.66
C ARG A 253 -2.02 23.95 -33.79
N ALA A 254 -2.53 22.72 -33.75
CA ALA A 254 -1.92 21.43 -34.04
C ALA A 254 -1.07 21.34 -35.31
N ILE A 255 -0.12 20.40 -35.29
CA ILE A 255 0.09 19.43 -36.37
C ILE A 255 0.42 18.05 -35.74
N ARG A 256 -0.34 17.04 -36.21
CA ARG A 256 -0.31 15.57 -35.96
C ARG A 256 -1.21 15.04 -34.86
#